data_AF-W8YSM5-F1
#
_entry.id   AF-W8YSM5-F1
#
_cell.length_a   1.000
_cell.length_b   1.000
_cell.length_c   1.000
_cell.angle_alpha   90.00
_cell.angle_beta   90.00
_cell.angle_gamma   90.00
#
_symmetry.space_group_name_H-M   'P 1'
#
loop_
_entity.id
_entity.type
_entity.pdbx_description
1 polymer ?
#
loop_
_entity_poly.entity_id
_entity_poly.type
_entity_poly.pdbx_seq_one_letter_code
_entity_poly.pdbx_strand_id
1 'polypeptide(L)' 'MRAVPRTRAQPRIRMRARSKKTLVLGTSADYAPYEFHKTVDGKDTIVGFDIEIAKEIAKDLNAKLEIKDMDF' A
#
# COMPACT_ATOMS: atom_id res chain seq x y z
N MET A 1 48.40 -21.44 -32.13
CA MET A 1 47.65 -20.38 -31.42
C MET A 1 46.17 -20.48 -31.79
N ARG A 2 45.29 -20.91 -30.88
CA ARG A 2 43.83 -20.93 -31.10
C ARG A 2 43.24 -19.66 -30.47
N ALA A 3 42.59 -18.83 -31.28
CA ALA A 3 41.92 -17.62 -30.81
C ALA A 3 40.73 -17.98 -29.92
N VAL A 4 40.63 -17.35 -28.75
CA VAL A 4 39.48 -17.48 -27.84
C VAL A 4 38.42 -16.46 -28.25
N PRO A 5 37.14 -16.84 -28.46
CA PRO A 5 36.11 -15.88 -28.83
C PRO A 5 35.73 -15.02 -27.62
N ARG A 6 35.82 -13.69 -27.77
CA ARG A 6 35.31 -12.73 -26.79
C ARG A 6 33.79 -12.64 -26.93
N THR A 7 33.04 -13.34 -26.08
CA THR A 7 31.60 -13.14 -25.94
C THR A 7 31.33 -11.75 -25.37
N ARG A 8 30.69 -10.86 -26.14
CA ARG A 8 30.11 -9.61 -25.63
C ARG A 8 28.99 -9.97 -24.65
N ALA A 9 29.20 -9.78 -23.36
CA ALA A 9 28.13 -9.79 -22.38
C ALA A 9 27.17 -8.63 -22.68
N GLN A 10 25.94 -8.95 -23.10
CA GLN A 10 24.88 -7.95 -23.23
C GLN A 10 24.38 -7.56 -21.83
N PRO A 11 24.13 -6.28 -21.53
CA PRO A 11 23.56 -5.88 -20.26
C PRO A 11 22.12 -6.40 -20.19
N ARG A 12 21.86 -7.39 -19.34
CA ARG A 12 20.50 -7.81 -19.00
C ARG A 12 19.86 -6.69 -18.17
N ILE A 13 19.01 -5.87 -18.80
CA ILE A 13 18.15 -4.94 -18.05
C ILE A 13 17.25 -5.79 -17.16
N ARG A 14 17.60 -5.91 -15.87
CA ARG A 14 16.73 -6.51 -14.87
C ARG A 14 15.65 -5.47 -14.55
N MET A 15 14.47 -5.66 -15.11
CA MET A 15 13.27 -4.92 -14.70
C MET A 15 13.00 -5.27 -13.24
N ARG A 16 13.39 -4.40 -12.31
CA ARG A 16 13.04 -4.57 -10.89
C ARG A 16 11.54 -4.39 -10.78
N ALA A 17 10.81 -5.46 -10.47
CA ALA A 17 9.42 -5.34 -10.04
C ALA A 17 9.41 -4.37 -8.84
N ARG A 18 8.71 -3.23 -8.98
CA ARG A 18 8.53 -2.30 -7.84
C ARG A 18 7.57 -3.00 -6.89
N SER A 19 8.02 -3.36 -5.70
CA SER A 19 7.14 -3.82 -4.64
C SER A 19 6.10 -2.73 -4.37
N LYS A 20 4.81 -3.09 -4.35
CA LYS A 20 3.76 -2.16 -3.94
C LYS A 20 4.04 -1.76 -2.49
N LYS A 21 4.06 -0.45 -2.22
CA LYS A 21 4.22 0.08 -0.87
C LYS A 21 2.92 -0.12 -0.09
N THR A 22 2.99 -0.23 1.23
CA THR A 22 1.80 -0.28 2.10
C THR A 22 1.84 0.92 3.05
N LEU A 23 0.73 1.64 3.14
CA LEU A 23 0.47 2.65 4.17
C LEU A 23 -0.39 2.00 5.24
N VAL A 24 0.14 1.90 6.47
CA VAL A 24 -0.60 1.38 7.62
C VAL A 24 -1.10 2.56 8.44
N LEU A 25 -2.42 2.68 8.59
CA LEU A 25 -3.07 3.65 9.45
C LEU A 25 -3.50 2.95 10.73
N GLY A 26 -2.89 3.31 11.87
CA GLY A 26 -3.41 2.95 13.18
C GLY A 26 -4.39 4.02 13.65
N THR A 27 -5.57 3.62 14.12
CA THR A 27 -6.63 4.52 14.60
C THR A 27 -7.48 3.82 15.66
N SER A 28 -8.33 4.57 16.37
CA SER A 28 -9.34 4.05 17.30
C SER A 28 -10.72 4.47 16.76
N ALA A 29 -11.45 3.52 16.18
CA ALA A 29 -12.64 3.80 15.37
C ALA A 29 -13.92 4.04 16.18
N ASP A 30 -13.88 4.96 17.15
CA ASP A 30 -14.99 5.26 18.06
C ASP A 30 -15.54 6.70 17.95
N TYR A 31 -15.08 7.48 16.96
CA TYR A 31 -15.29 8.93 16.93
C TYR A 31 -15.96 9.43 15.65
N ALA A 32 -17.26 9.18 15.51
CA ALA A 32 -18.04 9.70 14.38
C ALA A 32 -18.09 11.25 14.38
N PRO A 33 -17.98 11.91 13.21
CA PRO A 33 -17.90 11.37 11.86
C PRO A 33 -16.47 11.15 11.30
N TYR A 34 -15.44 11.20 12.15
CA TYR A 34 -14.03 11.19 11.74
C TYR A 34 -13.52 9.78 11.42
N GLU A 35 -13.65 8.84 12.37
CA GLU A 35 -13.38 7.42 12.19
C GLU A 35 -14.35 6.63 13.06
N PHE A 36 -15.12 5.71 12.47
CA PHE A 36 -16.09 4.93 13.20
C PHE A 36 -16.50 3.66 12.49
N HIS A 37 -16.94 2.68 13.28
CA HIS A 37 -17.53 1.44 12.76
C HIS A 37 -18.88 1.67 12.09
N LYS A 38 -19.03 1.06 10.91
CA LYS A 38 -20.31 1.00 10.20
C LYS A 38 -20.45 -0.33 9.49
N THR A 39 -21.64 -0.93 9.61
CA THR A 39 -22.00 -2.10 8.80
C THR A 39 -22.26 -1.68 7.36
N VAL A 40 -21.42 -2.15 6.45
CA VAL A 40 -21.57 -2.01 4.99
C VAL A 40 -21.65 -3.40 4.40
N ASP A 41 -22.74 -3.70 3.67
CA ASP A 41 -22.98 -5.03 3.07
C ASP A 41 -22.85 -6.21 4.07
N GLY A 42 -23.29 -5.99 5.32
CA GLY A 42 -23.23 -6.98 6.39
C GLY A 42 -21.84 -7.19 7.00
N LYS A 43 -20.86 -6.35 6.65
CA LYS A 43 -19.50 -6.37 7.20
C LYS A 43 -19.21 -5.11 7.98
N ASP A 44 -18.57 -5.29 9.13
CA ASP A 44 -18.03 -4.17 9.88
C ASP A 44 -16.90 -3.51 9.08
N THR A 45 -17.01 -2.20 8.89
CA THR A 45 -16.10 -1.39 8.09
C THR A 45 -15.84 -0.08 8.81
N ILE A 46 -14.57 0.26 8.98
CA ILE A 46 -14.18 1.56 9.52
C ILE A 46 -14.31 2.60 8.41
N VAL A 47 -15.14 3.62 8.67
CA VAL A 47 -15.44 4.71 7.74
C VAL A 47 -15.30 6.05 8.44
N GLY A 48 -15.30 7.14 7.68
CA GLY A 48 -15.30 8.50 8.20
C GLY A 48 -14.36 9.42 7.44
N PHE A 49 -14.33 10.69 7.85
CA PHE A 49 -13.52 11.72 7.20
C PHE A 49 -12.02 11.36 7.17
N ASP A 50 -11.48 10.87 8.27
CA ASP A 50 -10.05 10.54 8.41
C ASP A 50 -9.66 9.36 7.50
N ILE A 51 -10.59 8.41 7.32
CA ILE A 51 -10.42 7.27 6.43
C ILE A 51 -10.37 7.70 4.96
N GLU A 52 -11.19 8.68 4.55
CA GLU A 52 -11.16 9.20 3.18
C GLU A 52 -9.86 9.97 2.88
N ILE A 53 -9.34 10.74 3.84
CA ILE A 53 -8.02 11.36 3.71
C ILE A 53 -6.94 10.31 3.51
N ALA A 54 -6.94 9.25 4.33
CA ALA A 54 -5.95 8.18 4.23
C ALA A 54 -5.99 7.45 2.89
N LYS A 55 -7.19 7.28 2.29
CA LYS A 55 -7.35 6.69 0.95
C LYS A 55 -6.70 7.54 -0.13
N GLU A 56 -6.93 8.86 -0.14
CA GLU A 56 -6.31 9.75 -1.14
C GLU A 56 -4.78 9.83 -0.96
N ILE A 57 -4.28 9.87 0.29
CA ILE A 57 -2.83 9.80 0.54
C ILE A 57 -2.23 8.48 0.00
N ALA A 58 -2.88 7.34 0.26
CA ALA A 58 -2.39 6.05 -0.22
C ALA A 58 -2.34 5.98 -1.75
N LYS A 59 -3.33 6.55 -2.43
CA LYS A 59 -3.41 6.66 -3.89
C LYS A 59 -2.27 7.50 -4.46
N ASP A 60 -2.00 8.67 -3.88
CA ASP A 60 -0.89 9.54 -4.29
C ASP A 60 0.48 8.87 -4.10
N LEU A 61 0.61 8.04 -3.05
CA LEU A 61 1.81 7.25 -2.78
C LEU A 61 1.94 5.98 -3.64
N ASN A 62 0.93 5.65 -4.45
CA ASN A 62 0.77 4.37 -5.13
C ASN A 62 1.00 3.19 -4.17
N ALA A 63 0.34 3.28 -3.01
CA ALA A 63 0.43 2.35 -1.90
C ALA A 63 -0.93 1.67 -1.64
N LYS A 64 -0.88 0.47 -1.06
CA LYS A 64 -2.06 -0.17 -0.46
C LYS A 64 -2.31 0.45 0.91
N LEU A 65 -3.54 0.90 1.19
CA LEU A 65 -3.95 1.28 2.54
C LEU A 65 -4.33 0.04 3.35
N GLU A 66 -3.83 -0.04 4.58
CA GLU A 66 -4.22 -1.02 5.59
C GLU A 66 -4.61 -0.25 6.85
N ILE A 67 -5.87 -0.39 7.27
CA ILE A 67 -6.39 0.26 8.48
C ILE A 67 -6.28 -0.76 9.61
N LYS A 68 -5.69 -0.34 10.72
CA LYS A 68 -5.58 -1.11 11.96
C LYS A 68 -6.34 -0.38 13.03
N ASP A 69 -7.40 -1.02 13.49
CA ASP A 69 -8.12 -0.61 14.68
C ASP A 69 -7.30 -0.97 15.91
N MET A 70 -7.16 -0.02 16.83
CA MET A 70 -6.24 -0.10 17.95
C MET A 70 -6.88 0.48 19.21
N ASP A 71 -6.69 -0.23 20.32
CA ASP A 71 -7.07 0.24 21.66
C ASP A 71 -5.97 1.17 22.19
N PHE A 72 -6.05 2.46 21.85
CA PHE A 72 -5.13 3.50 22.34
C PHE A 72 -5.47 4.01 23.74
#